data_AF-A0A357NIT5-F1
#
_entry.id   AF-A0A357NIT5-F1
#
_cell.length_a   1.000
_cell.length_b   1.000
_cell.length_c   1.000
_cell.angle_alpha   90.00
_cell.angle_beta   90.00
_cell.angle_gamma   90.00
#
_symmetry.space_group_name_H-M   'P 1'
#
loop_
_entity.id
_entity.type
_entity.pdbx_description
1 polymer ?
#
loop_
_entity_poly.entity_id
_entity_poly.type
_entity_poly.pdbx_seq_one_letter_code
_entity_poly.pdbx_strand_id
1 'polypeptide(L)'
;MVYGVYIQDQFPVWPGEGMGAYSDNGAPIEAMWLTPILDGGNFMREKTISKKGTGVLAKPYTRSSGEIFFSTEKSAETSSRNYKMNVFNFNDIDFERFTFEPNDNPQIQISPKKIRKVLQFQMGVRNNVANEGFGVLSMMISFTMGNLTRRKNG
;
A
#
# COMPACT_ATOMS: atom_id res chain seq x y z
N MET A 1 36.95 32.88 -39.59
CA MET A 1 35.85 32.94 -38.61
C MET A 1 34.96 31.74 -38.87
N VAL A 2 34.83 30.85 -37.88
CA VAL A 2 33.98 29.66 -37.98
C VAL A 2 32.70 29.98 -37.20
N TYR A 3 31.56 29.96 -37.87
CA TYR A 3 30.26 30.10 -37.22
C TYR A 3 29.76 28.70 -36.86
N GLY A 4 29.84 28.32 -35.59
CA GLY A 4 29.22 27.11 -35.07
C GLY A 4 27.74 27.38 -34.78
N VAL A 5 26.84 26.76 -35.53
CA VAL A 5 25.42 26.68 -35.20
C VAL A 5 25.27 25.59 -34.15
N TYR A 6 25.07 25.98 -32.89
CA TYR A 6 24.65 25.05 -31.85
C TYR A 6 23.16 24.78 -32.02
N ILE A 7 22.80 23.64 -32.62
CA ILE A 7 21.44 23.12 -32.52
C ILE A 7 21.34 22.52 -31.11
N GLN A 8 20.75 23.29 -30.17
CA GLN A 8 20.20 22.67 -28.98
C GLN A 8 19.00 21.86 -29.43
N ASP A 9 19.18 20.55 -29.58
CA ASP A 9 18.06 19.63 -29.60
C ASP A 9 17.36 19.74 -28.23
N GLN A 10 16.38 20.63 -28.15
CA GLN A 10 15.38 20.62 -27.09
C GLN A 10 14.51 19.39 -27.35
N PHE A 11 15.01 18.21 -27.00
CA PHE A 11 14.13 17.07 -26.79
C PHE A 11 13.10 17.52 -25.75
N PRO A 12 11.79 17.41 -26.02
CA PRO A 12 10.81 17.62 -24.98
C PRO A 12 11.11 16.59 -23.89
N VAL A 13 11.60 17.06 -22.74
CA VAL A 13 11.56 16.27 -21.50
C VAL A 13 10.10 15.95 -21.28
N TRP A 14 9.74 14.68 -21.47
CA TRP A 14 8.41 14.21 -21.11
C TRP A 14 8.19 14.56 -19.63
N PRO A 15 7.00 15.03 -19.20
CA PRO A 15 6.76 15.45 -17.81
C PRO A 15 6.89 14.33 -16.76
N GLY A 16 7.37 13.15 -17.14
CA GLY A 16 7.41 11.92 -16.33
C GLY A 16 8.72 11.68 -15.58
N GLU A 17 9.66 12.64 -15.52
CA GLU A 17 10.86 12.47 -14.71
C GLU A 17 10.66 13.07 -13.30
N GLY A 18 10.51 12.20 -12.30
CA GLY A 18 10.37 12.57 -10.89
C GLY A 18 9.07 12.07 -10.26
N MET A 19 8.60 12.76 -9.21
CA MET A 19 7.39 12.35 -8.47
C MET A 19 6.09 12.45 -9.30
N GLY A 20 6.12 13.19 -10.42
CA GLY A 20 5.01 13.28 -11.38
C GLY A 20 4.67 11.96 -12.06
N ALA A 21 5.55 10.96 -12.04
CA ALA A 21 5.23 9.60 -12.52
C ALA A 21 4.15 8.90 -11.68
N TYR A 22 3.85 9.39 -10.47
CA TYR A 22 2.84 8.84 -9.57
C TYR A 22 1.56 9.70 -9.53
N SER A 23 1.34 10.54 -10.54
CA SER A 23 0.10 11.29 -10.71
C SER A 23 -0.25 11.43 -12.19
N ASP A 24 -1.54 11.56 -12.50
CA ASP A 24 -2.02 11.93 -13.83
C ASP A 24 -2.39 13.41 -13.81
N ASN A 25 -1.50 14.26 -14.33
CA ASN A 25 -1.69 15.71 -14.34
C ASN A 25 -1.96 16.31 -12.94
N GLY A 26 -1.29 15.77 -11.90
CA GLY A 26 -1.46 16.19 -10.51
C GLY A 26 -2.64 15.54 -9.78
N ALA A 27 -3.48 14.78 -10.47
CA ALA A 27 -4.48 13.92 -9.84
C ALA A 27 -3.85 12.60 -9.37
N PRO A 28 -4.28 12.04 -8.23
CA PRO A 28 -3.79 10.73 -7.79
C PRO A 28 -4.12 9.63 -8.80
N ILE A 29 -3.14 8.76 -9.07
CA ILE A 29 -3.41 7.48 -9.74
C ILE A 29 -3.84 6.50 -8.65
N GLU A 30 -5.10 6.06 -8.68
CA GLU A 30 -5.57 5.08 -7.71
C GLU A 30 -4.93 3.72 -7.99
N ALA A 31 -4.20 3.21 -6.99
CA ALA A 31 -3.55 1.92 -7.07
C ALA A 31 -3.99 1.05 -5.90
N MET A 32 -4.35 -0.20 -6.19
CA MET A 32 -4.83 -1.14 -5.19
C MET A 32 -4.37 -2.57 -5.49
N TRP A 33 -3.98 -3.29 -4.44
CA TRP A 33 -3.77 -4.73 -4.47
C TRP A 33 -4.75 -5.40 -3.51
N LEU A 34 -5.39 -6.45 -3.98
CA LEU A 34 -6.31 -7.28 -3.20
C LEU A 34 -5.80 -8.72 -3.21
N THR A 35 -5.88 -9.38 -2.06
CA THR A 35 -5.83 -10.85 -2.05
C THR A 35 -7.11 -11.41 -2.69
N PRO A 36 -7.15 -12.69 -3.07
CA PRO A 36 -8.42 -13.39 -3.21
C PRO A 36 -9.23 -13.31 -1.90
N ILE A 37 -10.52 -13.59 -1.99
CA ILE A 37 -11.32 -13.83 -0.78
C ILE A 37 -10.88 -15.17 -0.20
N LEU A 38 -10.41 -15.16 1.04
CA LEU A 38 -9.86 -16.32 1.73
C LEU A 38 -10.83 -16.82 2.81
N ASP A 39 -10.89 -18.13 2.97
CA ASP A 39 -11.67 -18.81 4.01
C ASP A 39 -10.79 -19.72 4.89
N GLY A 40 -9.47 -19.61 4.76
CA GLY A 40 -8.49 -20.45 5.46
C GLY A 40 -8.63 -21.95 5.22
N GLY A 41 -9.33 -22.38 4.15
CA GLY A 41 -9.58 -23.78 3.83
C GLY A 41 -10.81 -24.39 4.49
N ASN A 42 -11.63 -23.61 5.21
CA ASN A 42 -12.90 -24.09 5.76
C ASN A 42 -13.91 -22.95 5.91
N PHE A 43 -14.75 -22.74 4.90
CA PHE A 43 -15.80 -21.72 4.89
C PHE A 43 -16.85 -21.86 6.02
N MET A 44 -16.96 -23.01 6.68
CA MET A 44 -17.90 -23.25 7.78
C MET A 44 -17.31 -22.96 9.17
N ARG A 45 -16.06 -22.51 9.26
CA ARG A 45 -15.39 -22.25 10.54
C ARG A 45 -15.03 -20.78 10.69
N GLU A 46 -15.27 -20.21 11.87
CA GLU A 46 -14.86 -18.84 12.19
C GLU A 46 -13.33 -18.71 12.24
N LYS A 47 -12.81 -17.52 11.93
CA LYS A 47 -11.40 -17.16 12.01
C LYS A 47 -11.19 -15.93 12.86
N THR A 48 -10.01 -15.88 13.44
CA THR A 48 -9.49 -14.70 14.12
C THR A 48 -8.19 -14.27 13.47
N ILE A 49 -8.22 -13.18 12.72
CA ILE A 49 -7.05 -12.55 12.13
C ILE A 49 -6.26 -11.86 13.24
N SER A 50 -5.00 -12.23 13.37
CA SER A 50 -4.06 -11.70 14.36
C SER A 50 -3.52 -10.35 13.93
N LYS A 51 -3.23 -9.47 14.90
CA LYS A 51 -2.46 -8.23 14.65
C LYS A 51 -1.02 -8.56 14.26
N LYS A 52 -0.41 -9.47 15.04
CA LYS A 52 0.95 -9.97 14.82
C LYS A 52 0.95 -10.94 13.63
N GLY A 53 1.98 -10.86 12.80
CA GLY A 53 2.10 -11.69 11.61
C GLY A 53 1.11 -11.33 10.49
N THR A 54 0.43 -10.19 10.59
CA THR A 54 -0.45 -9.67 9.55
C THR A 54 0.02 -8.29 9.13
N GLY A 55 0.24 -8.08 7.85
CA GLY A 55 0.82 -6.83 7.34
C GLY A 55 1.37 -6.99 5.94
N VAL A 56 2.07 -5.96 5.49
CA VAL A 56 2.71 -5.96 4.16
C VAL A 56 4.20 -5.69 4.26
N LEU A 57 4.95 -6.29 3.35
CA LEU A 57 6.30 -5.87 3.01
C LEU A 57 6.18 -4.85 1.90
N ALA A 58 6.43 -3.59 2.22
CA ALA A 58 6.28 -2.48 1.28
C ALA A 58 7.64 -1.90 0.89
N LYS A 59 7.77 -1.48 -0.36
CA LYS A 59 8.99 -0.88 -0.91
C LYS A 59 8.92 0.64 -0.74
N PRO A 60 9.86 1.26 -0.01
CA PRO A 60 9.96 2.71 0.09
C PRO A 60 10.30 3.37 -1.25
N TYR A 61 9.79 4.58 -1.45
CA TYR A 61 10.20 5.52 -2.50
C TYR A 61 10.51 6.88 -1.87
N THR A 62 10.96 7.85 -2.67
CA THR A 62 11.23 9.22 -2.18
C THR A 62 10.05 9.80 -1.40
N ARG A 63 8.83 9.62 -1.91
CA ARG A 63 7.59 9.73 -1.12
C ARG A 63 6.74 8.50 -1.38
N SER A 64 6.30 7.80 -0.33
CA SER A 64 5.35 6.71 -0.49
C SER A 64 4.44 6.53 0.71
N SER A 65 3.23 6.07 0.43
CA SER A 65 2.25 5.74 1.46
C SER A 65 1.35 4.60 1.02
N GLY A 66 0.53 4.13 1.95
CA GLY A 66 -0.55 3.22 1.65
C GLY A 66 -1.47 3.03 2.84
N GLU A 67 -2.64 2.48 2.53
CA GLU A 67 -3.65 2.10 3.50
C GLU A 67 -3.87 0.59 3.43
N ILE A 68 -3.61 -0.09 4.55
CA ILE A 68 -3.97 -1.50 4.75
C ILE A 68 -5.41 -1.56 5.26
N PHE A 69 -6.26 -2.31 4.57
CA PHE A 69 -7.66 -2.52 4.96
C PHE A 69 -8.07 -3.99 4.82
N PHE A 70 -9.20 -4.33 5.44
CA PHE A 70 -9.79 -5.66 5.38
C PHE A 70 -11.27 -5.59 5.01
N SER A 71 -11.68 -6.47 4.10
CA SER A 71 -13.09 -6.73 3.80
C SER A 71 -13.47 -8.11 4.32
N THR A 72 -14.68 -8.25 4.85
CA THR A 72 -15.19 -9.49 5.47
C THR A 72 -16.65 -9.70 5.09
N GLU A 73 -17.22 -10.88 5.36
CA GLU A 73 -18.65 -11.12 5.10
C GLU A 73 -19.58 -10.24 5.95
N LYS A 74 -19.06 -9.58 6.98
CA LYS A 74 -19.83 -8.76 7.93
C LYS A 74 -19.72 -7.26 7.68
N SER A 75 -18.68 -6.83 6.97
CA SER A 75 -18.39 -5.42 6.73
C SER A 75 -17.61 -5.29 5.43
N ALA A 76 -18.08 -4.37 4.59
CA ALA A 76 -17.24 -3.81 3.55
C ALA A 76 -16.09 -3.03 4.19
N GLU A 77 -14.91 -3.14 3.57
CA GLU A 77 -13.69 -2.36 3.77
C GLU A 77 -13.56 -1.60 5.10
N THR A 78 -12.84 -2.20 6.03
CA THR A 78 -12.47 -1.55 7.28
C THR A 78 -10.99 -1.21 7.26
N SER A 79 -10.70 0.09 7.22
CA SER A 79 -9.33 0.61 7.37
C SER A 79 -8.68 0.05 8.62
N SER A 80 -7.47 -0.45 8.47
CA SER A 80 -6.67 -0.97 9.58
C SER A 80 -5.46 -0.11 9.88
N ARG A 81 -4.75 0.40 8.87
CA ARG A 81 -3.56 1.24 9.06
C ARG A 81 -3.23 2.05 7.83
N ASN A 82 -3.02 3.35 8.03
CA ASN A 82 -2.27 4.19 7.11
C ASN A 82 -0.78 4.14 7.47
N TYR A 83 0.09 4.11 6.47
CA TYR A 83 1.54 4.18 6.64
C TYR A 83 2.16 5.14 5.62
N LYS A 84 3.28 5.74 6.01
CA LYS A 84 4.16 6.52 5.13
C LYS A 84 5.57 5.96 5.25
N MET A 85 6.29 5.93 4.15
CA MET A 85 7.68 5.50 4.05
C MET A 85 8.36 6.41 3.02
N ASN A 86 9.30 7.22 3.47
CA ASN A 86 9.97 8.19 2.61
C ASN A 86 11.47 7.92 2.68
N VAL A 87 12.11 7.90 1.51
CA VAL A 87 13.57 7.85 1.38
C VAL A 87 14.06 9.27 1.15
N PHE A 88 15.06 9.67 1.91
CA PHE A 88 15.65 11.00 1.78
C PHE A 88 16.25 11.22 0.38
N ASN A 89 15.91 12.35 -0.25
CA ASN A 89 16.45 12.76 -1.55
C ASN A 89 16.66 14.28 -1.58
N PHE A 90 17.86 14.74 -1.91
CA PHE A 90 18.19 16.17 -1.99
C PHE A 90 17.43 16.92 -3.10
N ASN A 91 16.94 16.21 -4.12
CA ASN A 91 16.16 16.80 -5.21
C ASN A 91 14.67 16.98 -4.85
N ASP A 92 14.22 16.44 -3.71
CA ASP A 92 12.82 16.45 -3.29
C ASP A 92 12.70 16.66 -1.77
N ILE A 93 12.76 17.93 -1.34
CA ILE A 93 12.72 18.31 0.09
C ILE A 93 11.31 18.78 0.45
N ASP A 94 10.66 18.03 1.35
CA ASP A 94 9.40 18.40 1.99
C ASP A 94 9.60 18.49 3.50
N PHE A 95 9.51 19.70 4.06
CA PHE A 95 9.72 19.95 5.49
C PHE A 95 8.60 19.40 6.38
N GLU A 96 7.40 19.12 5.85
CA GLU A 96 6.33 18.48 6.62
C GLU A 96 6.58 16.98 6.83
N ARG A 97 7.42 16.38 5.97
CA ARG A 97 7.63 14.92 5.89
C ARG A 97 9.10 14.52 5.92
N PHE A 98 9.94 15.43 6.41
CA PHE A 98 11.37 15.31 6.41
C PHE A 98 11.85 14.11 7.24
N THR A 99 12.69 13.28 6.64
CA THR A 99 13.34 12.14 7.29
C THR A 99 14.78 12.05 6.78
N PHE A 100 15.71 11.66 7.66
CA PHE A 100 17.10 11.38 7.31
C PHE A 100 17.34 9.90 7.02
N GLU A 101 16.32 9.19 6.53
CA GLU A 101 16.41 7.76 6.21
C GLU A 101 16.86 7.57 4.75
N PRO A 102 18.13 7.23 4.48
CA PRO A 102 18.59 6.93 3.12
C PRO A 102 18.23 5.51 2.69
N ASN A 103 17.74 4.67 3.62
CA ASN A 103 17.50 3.27 3.36
C ASN A 103 16.23 3.05 2.54
N ASP A 104 16.40 2.54 1.33
CA ASP A 104 15.32 2.14 0.41
C ASP A 104 14.97 0.64 0.53
N ASN A 105 15.55 -0.07 1.50
CA ASN A 105 15.22 -1.47 1.73
C ASN A 105 13.74 -1.64 2.08
N PRO A 106 13.11 -2.76 1.65
CA PRO A 106 11.72 -3.03 1.98
C PRO A 106 11.44 -3.04 3.48
N GLN A 107 10.33 -2.41 3.89
CA GLN A 107 9.93 -2.26 5.29
C GLN A 107 8.61 -2.97 5.59
N ILE A 108 8.52 -3.57 6.78
CA ILE A 108 7.32 -4.27 7.23
C ILE A 108 6.33 -3.29 7.85
N GLN A 109 5.10 -3.25 7.32
CA GLN A 109 3.99 -2.49 7.85
C GLN A 109 2.94 -3.44 8.45
N ILE A 110 2.92 -3.50 9.78
CA ILE A 110 2.04 -4.39 10.55
C ILE A 110 0.62 -3.81 10.62
N SER A 111 -0.38 -4.66 10.42
CA SER A 111 -1.80 -4.34 10.66
C SER A 111 -2.13 -4.33 12.17
N PRO A 112 -2.52 -3.19 12.77
CA PRO A 112 -2.73 -3.08 14.21
C PRO A 112 -4.11 -3.57 14.66
N LYS A 113 -5.00 -3.98 13.75
CA LYS A 113 -6.38 -4.35 14.07
C LYS A 113 -6.54 -5.88 14.11
N LYS A 114 -7.13 -6.38 15.20
CA LYS A 114 -7.52 -7.78 15.33
C LYS A 114 -8.95 -7.92 14.84
N ILE A 115 -9.20 -8.86 13.92
CA ILE A 115 -10.54 -9.11 13.38
C ILE A 115 -10.95 -10.51 13.80
N ARG A 116 -12.13 -10.66 14.41
CA ARG A 116 -12.57 -11.92 15.04
C ARG A 116 -13.88 -12.40 14.47
N LYS A 117 -14.09 -13.71 14.57
CA LYS A 117 -15.33 -14.39 14.20
C LYS A 117 -15.71 -14.14 12.74
N VAL A 118 -14.76 -14.13 11.82
CA VAL A 118 -15.04 -13.94 10.38
C VAL A 118 -14.99 -15.29 9.66
N LEU A 119 -15.85 -15.51 8.67
CA LEU A 119 -15.83 -16.72 7.85
C LEU A 119 -14.95 -16.54 6.63
N GLN A 120 -15.03 -15.37 6.01
CA GLN A 120 -14.28 -14.99 4.83
C GLN A 120 -13.61 -13.63 5.07
N PHE A 121 -12.41 -13.48 4.54
CA PHE A 121 -11.68 -12.22 4.64
C PHE A 121 -10.85 -11.98 3.40
N GLN A 122 -10.69 -10.71 3.07
CA GLN A 122 -9.81 -10.22 2.02
C GLN A 122 -8.98 -9.10 2.61
N MET A 123 -7.67 -9.12 2.34
CA MET A 123 -6.80 -8.01 2.68
C MET A 123 -6.59 -7.17 1.43
N GLY A 124 -6.66 -5.86 1.60
CA GLY A 124 -6.32 -4.90 0.57
C GLY A 124 -5.25 -3.93 1.03
N VAL A 125 -4.46 -3.44 0.07
CA VAL A 125 -3.67 -2.24 0.23
C VAL A 125 -3.98 -1.29 -0.89
N ARG A 126 -4.20 -0.01 -0.58
CA ARG A 126 -4.41 1.03 -1.59
C ARG A 126 -3.55 2.26 -1.37
N ASN A 127 -3.35 3.01 -2.44
CA ASN A 127 -2.84 4.37 -2.43
C ASN A 127 -3.70 5.21 -3.39
N ASN A 128 -4.15 6.37 -2.90
CA ASN A 128 -4.92 7.35 -3.65
C ASN A 128 -4.38 8.77 -3.44
N VAL A 129 -3.06 8.90 -3.21
CA VAL A 129 -2.41 10.18 -2.94
C VAL A 129 -1.53 10.56 -4.12
N ALA A 130 -1.71 11.78 -4.63
CA ALA A 130 -0.95 12.27 -5.77
C ALA A 130 0.54 12.37 -5.45
N ASN A 131 1.38 12.01 -6.43
CA ASN A 131 2.84 12.12 -6.32
C ASN A 131 3.43 11.27 -5.18
N GLU A 132 2.82 10.13 -4.88
CA GLU A 132 3.33 9.17 -3.90
C GLU A 132 3.46 7.78 -4.51
N GLY A 133 4.65 7.21 -4.42
CA GLY A 133 4.93 5.86 -4.90
C GLY A 133 4.14 4.81 -4.12
N PHE A 134 3.78 3.73 -4.80
CA PHE A 134 3.06 2.61 -4.23
C PHE A 134 3.78 1.30 -4.54
N GLY A 135 4.34 0.65 -3.51
CA GLY A 135 5.11 -0.58 -3.65
C GLY A 135 4.72 -1.62 -2.63
N VAL A 136 4.11 -2.71 -3.09
CA VAL A 136 3.77 -3.89 -2.27
C VAL A 136 4.55 -5.08 -2.82
N LEU A 137 5.46 -5.63 -2.01
CA LEU A 137 6.26 -6.80 -2.39
C LEU A 137 5.64 -8.11 -1.89
N SER A 138 5.02 -8.07 -0.72
CA SER A 138 4.36 -9.23 -0.14
C SER A 138 3.26 -8.82 0.82
N MET A 139 2.23 -9.65 0.92
CA MET A 139 1.13 -9.51 1.87
C MET A 139 1.07 -10.77 2.72
N MET A 140 0.95 -10.60 4.03
CA MET A 140 0.84 -11.71 4.97
C MET A 140 -0.39 -11.53 5.84
N ILE A 141 -1.15 -12.61 6.01
CA ILE A 141 -2.31 -12.67 6.90
C ILE A 141 -2.13 -13.86 7.83
N SER A 142 -1.93 -13.59 9.12
CA SER A 142 -1.93 -14.61 10.16
C SER A 142 -3.31 -14.70 10.79
N PHE A 143 -3.87 -15.92 10.85
CA PHE A 143 -5.16 -16.16 11.48
C PHE A 143 -5.19 -17.50 12.22
N THR A 144 -6.11 -17.63 13.18
CA THR A 144 -6.41 -18.89 13.86
C THR A 144 -7.83 -19.34 13.59
N MET A 145 -8.03 -20.66 13.55
CA MET A 145 -9.35 -21.28 13.40
C MET A 145 -10.12 -21.31 14.73
N GLY A 146 -11.37 -20.87 14.70
CA GLY A 146 -12.28 -20.77 15.83
C GLY A 146 -13.33 -21.87 15.86
N ASN A 147 -14.58 -21.51 16.13
CA ASN A 147 -15.70 -22.45 16.21
C ASN A 147 -16.35 -22.68 14.83
N LEU A 148 -17.06 -23.80 14.68
CA LEU A 148 -17.96 -23.99 13.55
C LEU A 148 -19.09 -22.96 13.60
N THR A 149 -19.46 -22.44 12.43
CA THR A 149 -20.60 -21.55 12.29
C THR A 149 -21.88 -22.29 12.66
N ARG A 150 -22.75 -21.64 13.41
CA ARG A 150 -24.05 -22.18 13.82
C ARG A 150 -25.15 -21.31 13.24
N ARG A 151 -26.27 -21.94 12.87
CA ARG A 151 -27.51 -21.24 12.56
C ARG A 151 -27.81 -20.24 13.68
N LYS A 152 -27.95 -18.97 13.33
CA LYS A 152 -28.53 -17.97 14.24
C LYS A 152 -30.04 -18.19 14.22
N ASN A 153 -30.68 -18.26 15.38
CA ASN A 153 -32.14 -18.23 15.45
C ASN A 153 -32.56 -16.87 14.88
N GLY A 154 -33.41 -16.92 13.85
CA GLY A 154 -33.98 -15.74 13.20
C GLY A 154 -34.97 -15.03 14.10
#